data_AF-A0A0A3IGH7-F1
#
_entry.id   AF-A0A0A3IGH7-F1
#
_cell.length_a   1.000
_cell.length_b   1.000
_cell.length_c   1.000
_cell.angle_alpha   90.00
_cell.angle_beta   90.00
_cell.angle_gamma   90.00
#
_symmetry.space_group_name_H-M   'P 1'
#
loop_
_entity.id
_entity.type
_entity.pdbx_description
1 polymer ?
#
loop_
_entity_poly.entity_id
_entity_poly.type
_entity_poly.pdbx_seq_one_letter_code
_entity_poly.pdbx_strand_id
1 'polypeptide(L)'
;MSFIWQSVILILAGILVLRIAGRKSIAQMTLAQTTVMISIGTIIVQPIAGESVIKAIVSAAIFVISVVILEAIQLRSNSFEKLITGKSKIVIRDGVLDVASLKKLRLTVDQLEMRLRNHGISRIEDVKTATIEPNGQLGFELKEDAKPLTVGEFKKLMSNYFSEIPQKANFTSNIFEEIDIPKQSPKDLQ
;
A
#
# COMPACT_ATOMS: atom_id res chain seq x y z
N MET A 1 -2.71 -42.66 -17.39
CA MET A 1 -3.83 -42.32 -16.47
C MET A 1 -3.34 -41.95 -15.07
N SER A 2 -2.38 -42.66 -14.47
CA SER A 2 -1.77 -42.29 -13.17
C SER A 2 -1.22 -40.86 -13.15
N PHE A 3 -0.49 -40.46 -14.19
CA PHE A 3 0.12 -39.13 -14.31
C PHE A 3 -0.86 -37.97 -14.23
N ILE A 4 -2.03 -38.09 -14.88
CA ILE A 4 -3.07 -37.06 -14.88
C ILE A 4 -3.65 -36.90 -13.46
N TRP A 5 -3.96 -38.03 -12.82
CA TRP A 5 -4.48 -38.03 -11.45
C TRP A 5 -3.48 -37.49 -10.43
N GLN A 6 -2.20 -37.87 -10.56
CA GLN A 6 -1.11 -37.34 -9.74
C GLN A 6 -0.97 -35.82 -9.94
N SER A 7 -1.06 -35.33 -11.17
CA SER A 7 -0.99 -33.89 -11.47
C SER A 7 -2.14 -33.11 -10.83
N VAL A 8 -3.37 -33.63 -10.89
CA VAL A 8 -4.54 -33.00 -10.23
C VAL A 8 -4.36 -32.94 -8.72
N ILE A 9 -3.91 -34.04 -8.09
CA ILE A 9 -3.63 -34.07 -6.65
C ILE A 9 -2.55 -33.05 -6.27
N LEU A 10 -1.47 -32.95 -7.06
CA LEU A 10 -0.39 -32.00 -6.79
C LEU A 10 -0.84 -30.55 -6.92
N ILE A 11 -1.67 -30.23 -7.90
CA ILE A 11 -2.24 -28.88 -8.05
C ILE A 11 -3.12 -28.54 -6.84
N LEU A 12 -4.01 -29.45 -6.42
CA LEU A 12 -4.86 -29.23 -5.25
C LEU A 12 -4.05 -29.08 -3.96
N ALA A 13 -3.06 -29.95 -3.75
CA ALA A 13 -2.15 -29.87 -2.61
C ALA A 13 -1.36 -28.55 -2.61
N GLY A 14 -0.84 -28.14 -3.77
CA GLY A 14 -0.14 -26.88 -3.96
C GLY A 14 -1.00 -25.67 -3.61
N ILE A 15 -2.24 -25.61 -4.11
CA ILE A 15 -3.20 -24.55 -3.78
C ILE A 15 -3.45 -24.50 -2.27
N LEU A 16 -3.58 -25.66 -1.62
CA LEU A 16 -3.83 -25.76 -0.18
C LEU A 16 -2.62 -25.24 0.63
N VAL A 17 -1.42 -25.64 0.24
CA VAL A 17 -0.15 -25.16 0.80
C VAL A 17 0.00 -23.65 0.64
N LEU A 18 -0.20 -23.12 -0.58
CA LEU A 18 -0.13 -21.68 -0.84
C LEU A 18 -1.18 -20.90 -0.04
N ARG A 19 -2.38 -21.46 0.15
CA ARG A 19 -3.43 -20.86 0.97
C ARG A 19 -3.06 -20.77 2.45
N ILE A 20 -2.39 -21.79 2.99
CA ILE A 20 -1.88 -21.81 4.38
C ILE A 20 -0.74 -20.80 4.55
N ALA A 21 0.12 -20.65 3.54
CA ALA A 21 1.26 -19.71 3.59
C ALA A 21 0.85 -18.22 3.65
N GLY A 22 -0.42 -17.90 3.40
CA GLY A 22 -1.01 -16.60 3.70
C GLY A 22 -1.35 -15.75 2.47
N ARG A 23 -1.87 -14.54 2.71
CA ARG A 23 -2.42 -13.65 1.68
C ARG A 23 -1.52 -12.45 1.31
N LYS A 24 -0.23 -12.48 1.68
CA LYS A 24 0.68 -11.38 1.38
C LYS A 24 0.93 -11.30 -0.13
N SER A 25 0.81 -10.10 -0.71
CA SER A 25 1.21 -9.84 -2.10
C SER A 25 2.72 -10.09 -2.26
N ILE A 26 3.17 -10.53 -3.43
CA ILE A 26 4.59 -10.79 -3.76
C ILE A 26 5.48 -9.61 -3.34
N ALA A 27 5.01 -8.37 -3.55
CA ALA A 27 5.75 -7.17 -3.19
C ALA A 27 5.94 -6.99 -1.67
N GLN A 28 5.05 -7.54 -0.85
CA GLN A 28 5.03 -7.41 0.62
C GLN A 28 5.64 -8.63 1.33
N MET A 29 6.10 -9.64 0.59
CA MET A 29 6.73 -10.83 1.16
C MET A 29 8.12 -10.49 1.67
N THR A 30 8.53 -11.13 2.77
CA THR A 30 9.93 -11.06 3.21
C THR A 30 10.81 -11.90 2.29
N LEU A 31 12.13 -11.67 2.33
CA LEU A 31 13.08 -12.48 1.58
C LEU A 31 12.98 -13.96 1.96
N ALA A 32 12.85 -14.25 3.26
CA ALA A 32 12.64 -15.61 3.76
C ALA A 32 11.37 -16.25 3.19
N GLN A 33 10.25 -15.52 3.20
CA GLN A 33 8.98 -16.01 2.64
C GLN A 33 9.08 -16.27 1.13
N THR A 34 9.82 -15.43 0.40
CA THR A 34 10.02 -15.58 -1.05
C THR A 34 10.84 -16.84 -1.37
N THR A 35 11.97 -17.04 -0.68
CA THR A 35 12.80 -18.25 -0.84
C THR A 35 12.01 -19.52 -0.57
N VAL A 36 11.16 -19.49 0.45
CA VAL A 36 10.26 -20.59 0.79
C VAL A 36 9.29 -20.89 -0.34
N MET A 37 8.65 -19.87 -0.90
CA MET A 37 7.64 -20.08 -1.94
C MET A 37 8.23 -20.65 -3.22
N ILE A 38 9.44 -20.22 -3.57
CA ILE A 38 10.23 -20.81 -4.66
C ILE A 38 10.55 -22.28 -4.36
N SER A 39 10.94 -22.60 -3.12
CA SER A 39 11.27 -23.96 -2.70
C SER A 39 10.05 -24.90 -2.69
N ILE A 40 8.87 -24.39 -2.29
CA ILE A 40 7.63 -25.15 -2.37
C ILE A 40 7.26 -25.45 -3.83
N GLY A 41 7.44 -24.47 -4.73
CA GLY A 41 7.23 -24.65 -6.16
C GLY A 41 8.09 -25.77 -6.74
N THR A 42 9.36 -25.88 -6.35
CA THR A 42 10.23 -26.96 -6.81
C THR A 42 9.82 -28.33 -6.24
N ILE A 43 9.42 -28.40 -4.97
CA ILE A 43 8.98 -29.65 -4.32
C ILE A 43 7.69 -30.20 -4.97
N ILE A 44 6.75 -29.33 -5.34
CA ILE A 44 5.47 -29.76 -5.95
C ILE A 44 5.70 -30.42 -7.32
N VAL A 45 6.74 -30.01 -8.06
CA VAL A 45 7.03 -30.53 -9.41
C VAL A 45 7.81 -31.85 -9.37
N GLN A 46 8.58 -32.13 -8.30
CA GLN A 46 9.43 -33.33 -8.22
C GLN A 46 8.75 -34.66 -8.53
N PRO A 47 7.51 -34.96 -8.08
CA PRO A 47 6.86 -36.23 -8.40
C PRO A 47 6.56 -36.43 -9.88
N ILE A 48 6.40 -35.35 -10.63
CA ILE A 48 6.20 -35.38 -12.09
C ILE A 48 7.49 -35.88 -12.77
N ALA A 49 8.66 -35.60 -12.18
CA ALA A 49 9.97 -36.03 -12.66
C ALA A 49 10.34 -37.49 -12.28
N GLY A 50 9.41 -38.27 -11.74
CA GLY A 50 9.60 -39.69 -11.41
C GLY A 50 9.81 -39.98 -9.93
N GLU A 51 9.70 -38.97 -9.06
CA GLU A 51 9.73 -39.18 -7.61
C GLU A 51 8.37 -39.61 -7.03
N SER A 52 8.39 -40.15 -5.81
CA SER A 52 7.16 -40.57 -5.12
C SER A 52 6.32 -39.36 -4.70
N VAL A 53 5.04 -39.36 -5.10
CA VAL A 53 4.04 -38.36 -4.71
C VAL A 53 3.94 -38.21 -3.19
N ILE A 54 4.04 -39.31 -2.44
CA ILE A 54 3.99 -39.31 -0.97
C ILE A 54 5.19 -38.53 -0.41
N LYS A 55 6.39 -38.73 -0.96
CA LYS A 55 7.59 -38.01 -0.51
C LYS A 55 7.43 -36.51 -0.73
N ALA A 56 6.90 -36.07 -1.87
CA ALA A 56 6.67 -34.65 -2.10
C ALA A 56 5.60 -34.04 -1.18
N ILE A 57 4.51 -34.76 -0.91
CA ILE A 57 3.48 -34.29 0.03
C ILE A 57 4.08 -34.12 1.43
N VAL A 58 4.86 -35.10 1.90
CA VAL A 58 5.53 -35.04 3.20
C VAL A 58 6.56 -33.91 3.24
N SER A 59 7.41 -33.78 2.21
CA SER A 59 8.38 -32.69 2.10
C SER A 59 7.71 -31.31 2.10
N ALA A 60 6.62 -31.15 1.36
CA ALA A 60 5.85 -29.91 1.33
C ALA A 60 5.23 -29.60 2.71
N ALA A 61 4.67 -30.59 3.40
CA ALA A 61 4.12 -30.42 4.74
C ALA A 61 5.20 -29.99 5.76
N ILE A 62 6.38 -30.62 5.73
CA ILE A 62 7.52 -30.24 6.57
C ILE A 62 7.94 -28.79 6.28
N PHE A 63 7.97 -28.40 5.01
CA PHE A 63 8.32 -27.05 4.59
C PHE A 63 7.33 -26.03 5.15
N VAL A 64 6.02 -26.28 5.00
CA VAL A 64 4.97 -25.41 5.54
C VAL A 64 5.03 -25.30 7.06
N ILE A 65 5.20 -26.42 7.76
CA ILE A 65 5.32 -26.43 9.22
C ILE A 65 6.54 -25.61 9.67
N SER A 66 7.67 -25.78 8.97
CA SER A 66 8.90 -25.03 9.24
C SER A 66 8.68 -23.52 9.10
N VAL A 67 7.88 -23.09 8.11
CA VAL A 67 7.52 -21.67 7.90
C VAL A 67 6.68 -21.13 9.04
N VAL A 68 5.62 -21.85 9.42
CA VAL A 68 4.74 -21.46 10.53
C VAL A 68 5.54 -21.35 11.82
N ILE A 69 6.46 -22.27 12.08
CA ILE A 69 7.37 -22.21 13.23
C ILE A 69 8.29 -20.99 13.14
N LEU A 70 8.90 -20.74 11.98
CA LEU A 70 9.79 -19.59 11.79
C LEU A 70 9.07 -18.26 12.00
N GLU A 71 7.82 -18.14 11.54
CA GLU A 71 6.97 -16.98 11.77
C GLU A 71 6.58 -16.83 13.25
N ALA A 72 6.20 -17.92 13.91
CA ALA A 72 5.89 -17.91 15.34
C ALA A 72 7.11 -17.50 16.20
N ILE A 73 8.31 -17.96 15.84
CA ILE A 73 9.56 -17.56 16.52
C ILE A 73 9.82 -16.07 16.31
N GLN A 74 9.63 -15.54 15.09
CA GLN A 74 9.77 -14.12 14.81
C GLN A 74 8.79 -13.26 15.62
N LEU A 75 7.53 -13.69 15.75
CA LEU A 75 6.53 -13.00 16.57
C LEU A 75 6.88 -12.98 18.06
N ARG A 76 7.59 -14.00 18.55
CA ARG A 76 7.96 -14.11 19.97
C ARG A 76 9.27 -13.36 20.30
N SER A 77 10.13 -13.12 19.32
CA SER A 77 11.46 -12.55 19.53
C SER A 77 11.81 -11.47 18.50
N ASN A 78 11.78 -10.20 18.93
CA ASN A 78 12.22 -9.08 18.10
C ASN A 78 13.66 -9.21 17.61
N SER A 79 14.54 -9.91 18.33
CA SER A 79 15.91 -10.14 17.87
C SER A 79 15.95 -11.07 16.66
N PHE A 80 15.11 -12.11 16.67
CA PHE A 80 15.00 -13.06 15.56
C PHE A 80 14.27 -12.43 14.37
N GLU A 81 13.21 -11.65 14.64
CA GLU A 81 12.55 -10.79 13.66
C GLU A 81 13.55 -9.87 12.96
N LYS A 82 14.35 -9.11 13.72
CA LYS A 82 15.36 -8.19 13.17
C LYS A 82 16.46 -8.90 12.38
N LEU A 83 16.81 -10.13 12.75
CA LEU A 83 17.82 -10.92 12.05
C LEU A 83 17.29 -11.47 10.72
N ILE A 84 16.06 -11.99 10.70
CA ILE A 84 15.48 -12.64 9.52
C ILE A 84 14.81 -11.65 8.58
N THR A 85 13.98 -10.76 9.11
CA THR A 85 13.25 -9.77 8.32
C THR A 85 14.12 -8.56 8.01
N GLY A 86 15.10 -8.22 8.86
CA GLY A 86 15.91 -7.02 8.70
C GLY A 86 15.30 -5.80 9.38
N LYS A 87 15.98 -4.65 9.30
CA LYS A 87 15.51 -3.37 9.84
C LYS A 87 15.32 -2.38 8.70
N SER A 88 14.24 -1.61 8.77
CA SER A 88 14.08 -0.45 7.90
C SER A 88 15.22 0.55 8.11
N LYS A 89 15.58 1.24 7.05
CA LYS A 89 16.66 2.23 7.03
C LYS A 89 16.11 3.57 6.57
N ILE A 90 16.29 4.59 7.40
CA ILE A 90 15.91 5.95 7.06
C ILE A 90 16.83 6.44 5.95
N VAL A 91 16.22 6.96 4.88
CA VAL A 91 16.91 7.50 3.70
C VAL A 91 16.59 8.98 3.46
N ILE A 92 15.50 9.49 4.05
CA ILE A 92 15.17 10.93 4.07
C ILE A 92 14.75 11.30 5.49
N ARG A 93 15.25 12.44 5.98
CA ARG A 93 14.81 13.07 7.23
C ARG A 93 14.60 14.57 6.99
N ASP A 94 13.38 15.04 7.22
CA ASP A 94 12.95 16.43 7.11
C ASP A 94 13.27 17.10 5.75
N GLY A 95 13.23 16.32 4.67
CA GLY A 95 13.55 16.75 3.31
C GLY A 95 15.04 16.66 2.96
N VAL A 96 15.87 16.11 3.85
CA VAL A 96 17.32 15.92 3.63
C VAL A 96 17.62 14.44 3.40
N LEU A 97 18.34 14.15 2.31
CA LEU A 97 18.78 12.79 1.97
C LEU A 97 19.87 12.30 2.93
N ASP A 98 19.72 11.07 3.44
CA ASP A 98 20.79 10.36 4.15
C ASP A 98 21.60 9.51 3.15
N VAL A 99 22.59 10.17 2.53
CA VAL A 99 23.49 9.55 1.54
C VAL A 99 24.30 8.39 2.13
N ALA A 100 24.62 8.44 3.42
CA ALA A 100 25.36 7.36 4.08
C ALA A 100 24.50 6.08 4.17
N SER A 101 23.22 6.23 4.50
CA SER A 101 22.27 5.11 4.50
C SER A 101 22.00 4.59 3.09
N LEU A 102 21.86 5.48 2.09
CA LEU A 102 21.72 5.08 0.68
C LEU A 102 22.92 4.26 0.18
N LYS A 103 24.14 4.67 0.51
CA LYS A 103 25.37 3.94 0.16
C LYS A 103 25.40 2.54 0.78
N LYS A 104 24.98 2.40 2.05
CA LYS A 104 24.87 1.08 2.73
C LYS A 104 23.83 0.18 2.08
N LEU A 105 22.75 0.75 1.56
CA LEU A 105 21.69 0.05 0.84
C LEU A 105 22.02 -0.22 -0.63
N ARG A 106 23.16 0.29 -1.14
CA ARG A 106 23.50 0.28 -2.58
C ARG A 106 22.39 0.88 -3.44
N LEU A 107 21.75 1.94 -2.92
CA LEU A 107 20.65 2.64 -3.57
C LEU A 107 21.13 3.99 -4.08
N THR A 108 20.90 4.27 -5.37
CA THR A 108 21.22 5.59 -5.92
C THR A 108 20.13 6.61 -5.58
N VAL A 109 20.46 7.90 -5.65
CA VAL A 109 19.47 8.98 -5.47
C VAL A 109 18.37 8.87 -6.53
N ASP A 110 18.73 8.64 -7.80
CA ASP A 110 17.76 8.45 -8.89
C ASP A 110 16.77 7.32 -8.63
N GLN A 111 17.23 6.21 -8.04
CA GLN A 111 16.36 5.09 -7.66
C GLN A 111 15.43 5.43 -6.50
N LEU A 112 15.87 6.27 -5.56
CA LEU A 112 15.01 6.76 -4.49
C LEU A 112 13.96 7.73 -5.05
N GLU A 113 14.37 8.67 -5.91
CA GLU A 113 13.47 9.61 -6.58
C GLU A 113 12.46 8.92 -7.48
N MET A 114 12.86 7.87 -8.20
CA MET A 114 11.94 7.04 -8.95
C MET A 114 10.87 6.41 -8.05
N ARG A 115 11.26 5.89 -6.88
CA ARG A 115 10.30 5.33 -5.91
C ARG A 115 9.36 6.40 -5.35
N LEU A 116 9.86 7.59 -5.04
CA LEU A 116 9.03 8.73 -4.60
C LEU A 116 7.99 9.10 -5.67
N ARG A 117 8.43 9.20 -6.93
CA ARG A 117 7.56 9.52 -8.06
C ARG A 117 6.49 8.45 -8.30
N ASN A 118 6.81 7.17 -8.11
CA ASN A 118 5.81 6.09 -8.18
C ASN A 118 4.72 6.21 -7.10
N HIS A 119 4.97 6.96 -6.03
CA HIS A 119 3.98 7.28 -4.99
C HIS A 119 3.37 8.69 -5.15
N GLY A 120 3.60 9.35 -6.29
CA GLY A 120 3.08 10.70 -6.58
C GLY A 120 3.82 11.83 -5.87
N ILE A 121 4.99 11.57 -5.28
CA ILE A 121 5.79 12.58 -4.57
C ILE A 121 6.82 13.14 -5.55
N SER A 122 6.67 14.42 -5.90
CA SER A 122 7.54 15.09 -6.88
C SER A 122 8.76 15.77 -6.26
N ARG A 123 8.68 16.13 -4.97
CA ARG A 123 9.69 16.92 -4.26
C ARG A 123 10.17 16.18 -3.03
N ILE A 124 11.49 16.08 -2.86
CA ILE A 124 12.08 15.45 -1.67
C ILE A 124 11.80 16.32 -0.44
N GLU A 125 11.73 17.63 -0.61
CA GLU A 125 11.50 18.59 0.47
C GLU A 125 10.16 18.40 1.17
N ASP A 126 9.17 17.82 0.47
CA ASP A 126 7.83 17.52 1.01
C ASP A 126 7.83 16.29 1.92
N VAL A 127 8.91 15.51 1.94
CA VAL A 127 9.03 14.28 2.71
C VAL A 127 9.60 14.59 4.10
N LYS A 128 8.81 14.33 5.14
CA LYS A 128 9.26 14.43 6.52
C LYS A 128 10.17 13.26 6.90
N THR A 129 9.82 12.04 6.50
CA THR A 129 10.68 10.87 6.71
C THR A 129 10.43 9.87 5.59
N ALA A 130 11.49 9.25 5.08
CA ALA A 130 11.37 8.06 4.23
C ALA A 130 12.28 6.94 4.71
N THR A 131 11.77 5.71 4.64
CA THR A 131 12.48 4.48 4.96
C THR A 131 12.53 3.56 3.76
N ILE A 132 13.61 2.80 3.64
CA ILE A 132 13.63 1.61 2.82
C ILE A 132 13.41 0.42 3.74
N GLU A 133 12.30 -0.27 3.51
CA GLU A 133 11.94 -1.49 4.19
C GLU A 133 12.82 -2.66 3.71
N PRO A 134 12.95 -3.75 4.48
CA PRO A 134 13.82 -4.85 4.08
C PRO A 134 13.42 -5.59 2.79
N ASN A 135 12.14 -5.52 2.42
CA ASN A 135 11.64 -5.98 1.13
C ASN A 135 11.95 -5.01 -0.03
N GLY A 136 12.67 -3.90 0.24
CA GLY A 136 13.06 -2.89 -0.73
C GLY A 136 12.00 -1.83 -1.03
N GLN A 137 10.86 -1.87 -0.34
CA GLN A 137 9.80 -0.87 -0.49
C GLN A 137 10.13 0.45 0.20
N LEU A 138 9.52 1.51 -0.30
CA LEU A 138 9.60 2.84 0.26
C LEU A 138 8.47 3.05 1.26
N GLY A 139 8.80 3.21 2.55
CA GLY A 139 7.90 3.83 3.53
C GLY A 139 8.13 5.34 3.53
N PHE A 140 7.08 6.14 3.69
CA PHE A 140 7.22 7.60 3.77
C PHE A 140 6.15 8.26 4.65
N GLU A 141 6.50 9.43 5.17
CA GLU A 141 5.59 10.39 5.79
C GLU A 141 5.84 11.76 5.14
N LEU A 142 4.78 12.44 4.68
CA LEU A 142 4.85 13.79 4.16
C LEU A 142 4.84 14.83 5.30
N LYS A 143 5.41 16.01 5.04
CA LYS A 143 5.24 17.19 5.89
C LYS A 143 3.78 17.63 5.91
N GLU A 144 3.35 18.32 6.96
CA GLU A 144 1.94 18.70 7.15
C GLU A 144 1.38 19.46 5.94
N ASP A 145 2.12 20.43 5.43
CA ASP A 145 1.73 21.26 4.27
C ASP A 145 1.60 20.47 2.96
N ALA A 146 2.22 19.29 2.89
CA ALA A 146 2.21 18.42 1.72
C ALA A 146 1.24 17.23 1.86
N LYS A 147 0.61 17.04 3.03
CA LYS A 147 -0.38 15.97 3.22
C LYS A 147 -1.66 16.30 2.45
N PRO A 148 -2.27 15.33 1.74
CA PRO A 148 -3.56 15.57 1.12
C PRO A 148 -4.63 15.78 2.20
N LEU A 149 -5.48 16.78 1.99
CA LEU A 149 -6.61 17.04 2.88
C LEU A 149 -7.59 15.87 2.82
N THR A 150 -7.92 15.28 3.97
CA THR A 150 -8.93 14.22 4.01
C THR A 150 -10.33 14.82 3.89
N VAL A 151 -11.29 14.02 3.38
CA VAL A 151 -12.70 14.45 3.30
C VAL A 151 -13.27 14.81 4.68
N GLY A 152 -12.82 14.12 5.74
CA GLY A 152 -13.23 14.40 7.12
C GLY A 152 -12.75 15.76 7.61
N GLU A 153 -11.48 16.08 7.39
CA GLU A 153 -10.90 17.40 7.72
C GLU A 153 -11.56 18.51 6.91
N PHE A 154 -11.76 18.29 5.61
CA PHE A 154 -12.48 19.23 4.75
C PHE A 154 -13.88 19.53 5.27
N LYS A 155 -14.67 18.50 5.61
CA LYS A 155 -16.02 18.69 6.17
C LYS A 155 -16.00 19.49 7.47
N LYS A 156 -15.03 19.25 8.35
CA LYS A 156 -14.88 19.97 9.63
C LYS A 156 -14.52 21.45 9.41
N LEU A 157 -13.64 21.73 8.44
CA LEU A 157 -13.31 23.11 8.05
C LEU A 157 -14.54 23.83 7.47
N MET A 158 -15.26 23.17 6.56
CA MET A 158 -16.43 23.74 5.93
C MET A 158 -17.60 23.90 6.90
N SER A 159 -17.83 22.97 7.83
CA SER A 159 -18.88 23.12 8.84
C SER A 159 -18.64 24.32 9.73
N ASN A 160 -17.38 24.55 10.14
CA ASN A 160 -17.02 25.73 10.92
C ASN A 160 -17.27 27.01 10.11
N TYR A 161 -16.87 27.03 8.84
CA TYR A 161 -17.10 28.17 7.95
C TYR A 161 -18.60 28.46 7.73
N PHE A 162 -19.41 27.45 7.42
CA PHE A 162 -20.86 27.62 7.20
C PHE A 162 -21.64 27.93 8.49
N SER A 163 -21.13 27.54 9.66
CA SER A 163 -21.71 27.94 10.95
C SER A 163 -21.48 29.42 11.26
N GLU A 164 -20.41 30.01 10.69
CA GLU A 164 -20.07 31.42 10.83
C GLU A 164 -20.71 32.32 9.75
N ILE A 165 -21.27 31.76 8.68
CA ILE A 165 -22.09 32.54 7.74
C ILE A 165 -23.41 32.89 8.44
N PRO A 166 -23.67 34.16 8.79
CA PRO A 166 -24.98 34.52 9.30
C PRO A 166 -26.00 34.27 8.20
N GLN A 167 -27.08 33.53 8.50
CA GLN A 167 -28.23 33.30 7.61
C GLN A 167 -29.02 34.59 7.24
N LYS A 168 -28.42 35.78 7.37
CA LYS A 168 -29.01 37.06 6.94
C LYS A 168 -28.48 37.45 5.56
N ALA A 169 -28.82 36.65 4.56
CA ALA A 169 -29.15 37.21 3.26
C ALA A 169 -30.63 36.89 3.05
N ASN A 170 -31.49 37.76 3.58
CA ASN A 170 -32.87 37.84 3.12
C ASN A 170 -32.80 38.22 1.63
N PHE A 171 -32.77 37.23 0.74
CA PHE A 171 -33.13 37.40 -0.65
C PHE A 171 -34.64 37.65 -0.70
N THR A 172 -35.07 38.84 -0.24
CA THR A 172 -36.42 39.38 -0.44
C THR A 172 -36.34 40.50 -1.48
N SER A 173 -35.77 40.17 -2.63
CA SER A 173 -36.08 40.82 -3.90
C SER A 173 -35.84 39.76 -4.96
N ASN A 174 -36.95 39.22 -5.49
CA ASN A 174 -36.86 38.37 -6.66
C ASN A 174 -36.34 39.28 -7.78
N ILE A 175 -35.19 38.95 -8.36
CA ILE A 175 -34.57 39.62 -9.52
C ILE A 175 -35.49 39.75 -10.76
N PHE A 176 -36.72 39.24 -10.70
CA PHE A 176 -37.75 39.32 -11.73
C PHE A 176 -38.83 40.38 -11.46
N GLU A 177 -38.81 41.05 -10.31
CA GLU A 177 -39.84 42.03 -9.91
C GLU A 177 -39.70 43.38 -10.66
N GLU A 178 -38.55 43.63 -11.30
CA GLU A 178 -38.28 44.86 -12.07
C GLU A 178 -38.86 44.82 -13.50
N ILE A 179 -39.40 43.68 -13.95
CA ILE A 179 -39.94 43.53 -15.31
C ILE A 179 -41.44 43.90 -15.37
N ASP A 180 -42.12 44.05 -14.23
CA ASP A 180 -43.56 44.38 -14.14
C ASP A 180 -43.81 45.90 -13.99
N ILE A 181 -43.10 46.73 -14.75
CA ILE A 181 -43.46 48.14 -14.88
C ILE A 181 -44.74 48.22 -15.73
N PRO A 182 -45.88 48.72 -15.20
CA PRO A 182 -47.09 48.87 -16.00
C PRO A 182 -46.81 49.88 -17.11
N LYS A 183 -47.08 49.51 -18.37
CA LYS A 183 -47.04 50.44 -19.51
C LYS A 183 -47.88 51.67 -19.18
N GLN A 184 -47.23 52.79 -18.85
CA GLN A 184 -47.88 54.09 -18.78
C GLN A 184 -48.46 54.39 -20.17
N SER A 185 -49.79 54.47 -20.24
CA SER A 185 -50.50 54.88 -21.45
C SER A 185 -50.21 56.36 -21.71
N PRO A 186 -49.81 56.76 -22.93
CA PRO A 186 -49.53 58.15 -23.24
C PRO A 186 -50.86 58.88 -23.44
N LYS A 187 -51.42 59.46 -22.36
CA LYS A 187 -52.58 60.36 -22.48
C LYS A 187 -52.50 61.71 -21.80
N ASP A 188 -51.42 62.02 -21.08
CA ASP A 188 -51.29 63.30 -20.38
C ASP A 188 -50.11 64.14 -20.91
N LEU A 189 -50.10 64.35 -22.23
CA LEU A 189 -49.35 65.43 -22.88
C LEU A 189 -50.34 66.30 -23.64
N GLN A 190 -51.04 67.16 -22.90
CA GLN A 190 -51.57 68.46 -23.35
C GLN A 190 -51.40 69.46 -22.22
#